data_AF-A0A1U8BHF5-F1
#
_entry.id   AF-A0A1U8BHF5-F1
#
_cell.length_a   1.000
_cell.length_b   1.000
_cell.length_c   1.000
_cell.angle_alpha   90.00
_cell.angle_beta   90.00
_cell.angle_gamma   90.00
#
_symmetry.space_group_name_H-M   'P 1'
#
loop_
_entity.id
_entity.type
_entity.pdbx_description
1 polymer ?
#
loop_
_entity_poly.entity_id
_entity_poly.type
_entity_poly.pdbx_seq_one_letter_code
_entity_poly.pdbx_strand_id
1 'polypeptide(L)'
;MEVREVKEDAQELRRHLEAFLSNKEMSSEGIANTNSHRPDWAETGGLGDVAGALLKALARRGHRVRIVAPLYGNYAEVQEAGVRKRYKVDGQDMEVTFQAYSDGMDFVFMDSPMFHNIEKNICGGGRGDILKRMVLFCKAALEVLFCKYTRCVPVIHNIAHQGCGPVCDFRYVDLPQNYFKLHDPGGGEHFKVLAAGLKAADRVVTVSHGYAWGLKTKEGGWGLHQIINECDWKLKGIVNGIDAKEWNQPYALSYGTAPVVHTWLSCSHIP
;
A
#
# COMPACT_ATOMS: atom_id res chain seq x y z
N MET A 1 11.62 21.49 7.45
CA MET A 1 10.23 21.59 6.98
C MET A 1 9.36 21.46 8.22
N GLU A 2 8.77 22.57 8.67
CA GLU A 2 7.98 22.57 9.89
C GLU A 2 6.70 21.76 9.68
N VAL A 3 6.28 21.01 10.69
CA VAL A 3 5.08 20.13 10.66
C VAL A 3 3.79 20.86 10.25
N ARG A 4 3.76 22.20 10.30
CA ARG A 4 2.64 23.03 9.87
C ARG A 4 2.51 23.14 8.34
N GLU A 5 3.63 23.36 7.65
CA GLU A 5 3.68 23.55 6.20
C GLU A 5 3.18 22.29 5.46
N VAL A 6 3.62 21.11 5.92
CA VAL A 6 3.17 19.79 5.43
C VAL A 6 1.66 19.58 5.57
N LYS A 7 1.05 20.13 6.63
CA LYS A 7 -0.39 19.97 6.89
C LYS A 7 -1.24 20.84 5.97
N GLU A 8 -0.78 22.03 5.63
CA GLU A 8 -1.48 22.93 4.72
C GLU A 8 -1.39 22.41 3.27
N ASP A 9 -0.19 21.96 2.88
CA ASP A 9 0.06 21.40 1.56
C ASP A 9 -0.76 20.14 1.27
N ALA A 10 -0.90 19.24 2.25
CA ALA A 10 -1.70 18.04 2.15
C ALA A 10 -3.21 18.35 2.12
N GLN A 11 -3.66 19.37 2.86
CA GLN A 11 -5.05 19.82 2.81
C GLN A 11 -5.42 20.37 1.44
N GLU A 12 -4.52 21.11 0.79
CA GLU A 12 -4.76 21.68 -0.52
C GLU A 12 -4.81 20.62 -1.63
N LEU A 13 -3.87 19.67 -1.64
CA LEU A 13 -3.91 18.51 -2.54
C LEU A 13 -5.23 17.76 -2.39
N ARG A 14 -5.65 17.52 -1.15
CA ARG A 14 -6.91 16.85 -0.86
C ARG A 14 -8.11 17.62 -1.39
N ARG A 15 -8.18 18.94 -1.21
CA ARG A 15 -9.31 19.75 -1.72
C ARG A 15 -9.41 19.68 -3.23
N HIS A 16 -8.29 19.79 -3.95
CA HIS A 16 -8.30 19.66 -5.41
C HIS A 16 -8.77 18.29 -5.88
N LEU A 17 -8.25 17.21 -5.27
CA LEU A 17 -8.70 15.86 -5.59
C LEU A 17 -10.18 15.64 -5.24
N GLU A 18 -10.64 16.15 -4.11
CA GLU A 18 -12.05 16.06 -3.72
C GLU A 18 -12.96 16.82 -4.68
N ALA A 19 -12.59 18.05 -5.09
CA ALA A 19 -13.33 18.84 -6.06
C ALA A 19 -13.37 18.17 -7.45
N PHE A 20 -12.24 17.62 -7.89
CA PHE A 20 -12.15 16.87 -9.15
C PHE A 20 -13.07 15.65 -9.14
N LEU A 21 -13.00 14.85 -8.06
CA LEU A 21 -13.78 13.62 -7.90
C LEU A 21 -15.27 13.91 -7.69
N SER A 22 -15.64 15.01 -7.03
CA SER A 22 -17.05 15.38 -6.80
C SER A 22 -17.76 15.91 -8.05
N ASN A 23 -17.01 16.50 -8.98
CA ASN A 23 -17.57 17.08 -10.21
C ASN A 23 -17.88 16.03 -11.28
N LYS A 24 -17.44 14.79 -11.09
CA LYS A 24 -17.88 13.67 -11.92
C LYS A 24 -19.16 13.12 -11.31
N GLU A 25 -20.30 13.48 -11.92
CA GLU A 25 -21.60 12.93 -11.54
C GLU A 25 -21.49 11.40 -11.44
N MET A 26 -21.97 10.83 -10.32
CA MET A 26 -22.37 9.44 -10.28
C MET A 26 -23.40 9.26 -11.39
N SER A 27 -23.04 8.58 -12.49
CA SER A 27 -24.08 8.08 -13.36
C SER A 27 -24.98 7.19 -12.50
N SER A 28 -26.29 7.39 -12.61
CA SER A 28 -27.32 6.65 -11.86
C SER A 28 -27.30 5.14 -12.13
N GLU A 29 -26.43 4.66 -13.03
CA GLU A 29 -26.15 3.26 -13.34
C GLU A 29 -24.97 2.66 -12.53
N GLY A 30 -24.18 3.48 -11.82
CA GLY A 30 -22.89 3.10 -11.22
C GLY A 30 -22.93 2.12 -10.04
N ILE A 31 -24.08 1.92 -9.40
CA ILE A 31 -24.22 0.92 -8.32
C ILE A 31 -24.47 -0.49 -8.89
N ALA A 32 -25.08 -0.58 -10.08
CA ALA A 32 -25.47 -1.85 -10.69
C ALA A 32 -24.34 -2.52 -11.48
N ASN A 33 -23.30 -1.78 -11.89
CA ASN A 33 -22.30 -2.28 -12.83
C ASN A 33 -20.88 -2.50 -12.25
N THR A 34 -20.78 -2.75 -10.93
CA THR A 34 -19.52 -3.18 -10.28
C THR A 34 -18.98 -4.55 -10.74
N ASN A 35 -19.60 -5.13 -11.78
CA ASN A 35 -19.19 -6.35 -12.48
C ASN A 35 -18.23 -6.08 -13.66
N SER A 36 -17.88 -4.84 -13.98
CA SER A 36 -16.84 -4.62 -15.01
C SER A 36 -15.51 -5.11 -14.45
N HIS A 37 -15.13 -6.32 -14.85
CA HIS A 37 -13.78 -6.88 -14.78
C HIS A 37 -12.80 -5.79 -15.22
N ARG A 38 -12.09 -5.15 -14.29
CA ARG A 38 -10.96 -4.28 -14.61
C ARG A 38 -9.77 -4.58 -13.68
N PRO A 39 -9.16 -5.78 -13.79
CA PRO A 39 -8.13 -6.25 -12.87
C PRO A 39 -6.71 -5.80 -13.26
N ASP A 40 -6.53 -5.14 -14.41
CA ASP A 40 -5.19 -5.04 -15.02
C ASP A 40 -4.36 -3.82 -14.57
N TRP A 41 -4.85 -3.04 -13.60
CA TRP A 41 -4.22 -1.79 -13.16
C TRP A 41 -3.09 -1.99 -12.13
N ALA A 42 -2.19 -2.94 -12.41
CA ALA A 42 -1.02 -3.34 -11.61
C ALA A 42 -1.29 -4.37 -10.49
N GLU A 43 -2.04 -5.42 -10.82
CA GLU A 43 -2.16 -6.61 -9.98
C GLU A 43 -1.10 -7.64 -10.36
N THR A 44 -0.34 -8.13 -9.37
CA THR A 44 0.52 -9.30 -9.52
C THR A 44 0.04 -10.40 -8.56
N GLY A 45 -0.61 -11.43 -9.12
CA GLY A 45 -1.07 -12.62 -8.39
C GLY A 45 -2.37 -12.44 -7.60
N GLY A 46 -2.78 -13.49 -6.87
CA GLY A 46 -4.09 -13.59 -6.18
C GLY A 46 -4.35 -12.61 -5.02
N LEU A 47 -3.44 -11.66 -4.77
CA LEU A 47 -3.70 -10.53 -3.88
C LEU A 47 -4.68 -9.53 -4.51
N GLY A 48 -4.51 -9.25 -5.80
CA GLY A 48 -5.35 -8.29 -6.53
C GLY A 48 -6.83 -8.63 -6.39
N ASP A 49 -7.14 -9.92 -6.55
CA ASP A 49 -8.47 -10.48 -6.38
C ASP A 49 -9.06 -10.26 -4.97
N VAL A 50 -8.27 -10.52 -3.92
CA VAL A 50 -8.72 -10.37 -2.52
C VAL A 50 -8.87 -8.90 -2.14
N ALA A 51 -7.93 -8.07 -2.57
CA ALA A 51 -7.95 -6.63 -2.38
C ALA A 51 -9.18 -6.00 -3.05
N GLY A 52 -9.40 -6.34 -4.32
CA GLY A 52 -10.56 -5.91 -5.10
C GLY A 52 -11.87 -6.32 -4.42
N ALA A 53 -11.99 -7.57 -3.97
CA ALA A 53 -13.21 -8.06 -3.30
C ALA A 53 -13.53 -7.29 -2.01
N LEU A 54 -12.54 -7.02 -1.16
CA LEU A 54 -12.73 -6.25 0.07
C LEU A 54 -13.17 -4.81 -0.23
N LEU A 55 -12.49 -4.14 -1.15
CA LEU A 55 -12.79 -2.77 -1.55
C LEU A 55 -14.22 -2.67 -2.11
N LYS A 56 -14.61 -3.62 -2.98
CA LYS A 56 -15.98 -3.76 -3.52
C LYS A 56 -17.00 -3.97 -2.40
N ALA A 57 -16.71 -4.83 -1.44
CA ALA A 57 -17.60 -5.08 -0.31
C ALA A 57 -17.78 -3.84 0.58
N LEU A 58 -16.72 -3.05 0.80
CA LEU A 58 -16.79 -1.80 1.56
C LEU A 58 -17.61 -0.74 0.83
N ALA A 59 -17.37 -0.56 -0.47
CA ALA A 59 -18.13 0.39 -1.30
C ALA A 59 -19.63 0.03 -1.33
N ARG A 60 -19.98 -1.26 -1.51
CA ARG A 60 -21.37 -1.75 -1.47
C ARG A 60 -22.06 -1.53 -0.12
N ARG A 61 -21.29 -1.41 0.97
CA ARG A 61 -21.79 -1.06 2.31
C ARG A 61 -21.94 0.45 2.54
N GLY A 62 -21.69 1.27 1.53
CA GLY A 62 -21.80 2.73 1.60
C GLY A 62 -20.55 3.42 2.17
N HIS A 63 -19.43 2.71 2.34
CA HIS A 63 -18.17 3.36 2.70
C HIS A 63 -17.60 4.08 1.49
N ARG A 64 -17.13 5.32 1.67
CA ARG A 64 -16.31 5.98 0.66
C ARG A 64 -14.94 5.31 0.62
N VAL A 65 -14.65 4.63 -0.49
CA VAL A 65 -13.38 3.91 -0.69
C VAL A 65 -12.51 4.71 -1.64
N ARG A 66 -11.25 4.93 -1.24
CA ARG A 66 -10.22 5.52 -2.09
C ARG A 66 -9.01 4.62 -2.18
N ILE A 67 -8.54 4.39 -3.40
CA ILE A 67 -7.35 3.62 -3.72
C ILE A 67 -6.28 4.59 -4.21
N VAL A 68 -5.07 4.44 -3.69
CA VAL A 68 -3.91 5.24 -4.07
C VAL A 68 -2.80 4.31 -4.54
N ALA A 69 -2.36 4.45 -5.78
CA ALA A 69 -1.40 3.54 -6.43
C ALA A 69 -0.42 4.30 -7.34
N PRO A 70 0.78 3.78 -7.62
CA PRO A 70 1.62 4.32 -8.69
C PRO A 70 1.00 4.07 -10.06
N LEU A 71 1.21 4.99 -11.00
CA LEU A 71 0.84 4.83 -12.40
C LEU A 71 1.95 4.06 -13.13
N TYR A 72 1.77 2.75 -13.27
CA TYR A 72 2.78 1.88 -13.92
C TYR A 72 2.63 1.81 -15.44
N GLY A 73 1.41 1.99 -15.95
CA GLY A 73 1.10 1.94 -17.37
C GLY A 73 0.19 3.08 -17.79
N ASN A 74 -0.18 3.11 -19.07
CA ASN A 74 -1.10 4.10 -19.59
C ASN A 74 -2.53 3.54 -19.56
N TYR A 75 -3.42 4.18 -18.80
CA TYR A 75 -4.82 3.78 -18.65
C TYR A 75 -5.70 4.81 -19.36
N ALA A 76 -6.57 4.39 -20.28
CA ALA A 76 -7.32 5.33 -21.11
C ALA A 76 -8.36 6.14 -20.31
N GLU A 77 -8.79 5.62 -19.17
CA GLU A 77 -9.89 6.15 -18.37
C GLU A 77 -9.43 7.11 -17.27
N VAL A 78 -8.13 7.15 -16.95
CA VAL A 78 -7.59 8.05 -15.93
C VAL A 78 -7.39 9.44 -16.52
N GLN A 79 -7.69 10.47 -15.72
CA GLN A 79 -7.61 11.86 -16.15
C GLN A 79 -6.75 12.67 -15.19
N GLU A 80 -6.02 13.65 -15.73
CA GLU A 80 -5.10 14.43 -14.92
C GLU A 80 -5.88 15.33 -13.97
N ALA A 81 -5.59 15.21 -12.68
CA ALA A 81 -6.23 16.03 -11.64
C ALA A 81 -5.67 17.46 -11.61
N GLY A 82 -4.65 17.76 -12.42
CA GLY A 82 -4.02 19.08 -12.52
C GLY A 82 -3.15 19.47 -11.32
N VAL A 83 -2.86 18.51 -10.42
CA VAL A 83 -2.04 18.76 -9.24
C VAL A 83 -0.66 18.14 -9.42
N ARG A 84 0.36 18.92 -9.05
CA ARG A 84 1.77 18.54 -9.12
C ARG A 84 2.44 18.84 -7.78
N LYS A 85 3.19 17.88 -7.25
CA LYS A 85 3.94 17.99 -5.99
C LYS A 85 5.38 17.55 -6.19
N ARG A 86 6.27 18.07 -5.36
CA ARG A 86 7.68 17.67 -5.29
C ARG A 86 7.98 17.05 -3.95
N TYR A 87 8.61 15.88 -3.97
CA TYR A 87 9.01 15.14 -2.79
C TYR A 87 10.51 14.91 -2.81
N LYS A 88 11.19 15.19 -1.70
CA LYS A 88 12.61 14.79 -1.56
C LYS A 88 12.72 13.28 -1.42
N VAL A 89 13.61 12.64 -2.16
CA VAL A 89 13.97 11.22 -2.05
C VAL A 89 15.46 11.07 -2.33
N ASP A 90 16.24 10.53 -1.38
CA ASP A 90 17.71 10.40 -1.47
C ASP A 90 18.39 11.75 -1.84
N GLY A 91 17.89 12.84 -1.24
CA GLY A 91 18.37 14.20 -1.48
C GLY A 91 17.97 14.83 -2.82
N GLN A 92 17.20 14.13 -3.66
CA GLN A 92 16.73 14.62 -4.96
C GLN A 92 15.26 15.01 -4.90
N ASP A 93 14.88 16.09 -5.59
CA ASP A 93 13.47 16.46 -5.74
C ASP A 93 12.82 15.63 -6.83
N MET A 94 11.86 14.79 -6.43
CA MET A 94 11.04 13.95 -7.31
C MET A 94 9.71 14.62 -7.57
N GLU A 95 9.39 14.85 -8.84
CA GLU A 95 8.08 15.35 -9.24
C GLU A 95 7.07 14.21 -9.33
N VAL A 96 5.86 14.46 -8.81
CA VAL A 96 4.70 13.57 -8.90
C VAL A 96 3.50 14.38 -9.36
N THR A 97 2.87 13.94 -10.44
CA THR A 97 1.54 14.38 -10.88
C THR A 97 0.49 13.37 -10.45
N PHE A 98 -0.76 13.82 -10.32
CA PHE A 98 -1.86 12.95 -9.88
C PHE A 98 -2.88 12.78 -11.00
N GLN A 99 -3.17 11.52 -11.31
CA GLN A 99 -4.24 11.11 -12.21
C GLN A 99 -5.38 10.51 -11.37
N ALA A 100 -6.63 10.70 -11.78
CA ALA A 100 -7.77 10.22 -11.02
C ALA A 100 -8.89 9.64 -11.89
N TYR A 101 -9.60 8.69 -11.31
CA TYR A 101 -10.77 8.02 -11.89
C TYR A 101 -11.78 7.71 -10.77
N SER A 102 -13.08 7.73 -11.06
CA SER A 102 -14.11 7.37 -10.08
C SER A 102 -15.24 6.59 -10.74
N ASP A 103 -15.59 5.46 -10.15
CA ASP A 103 -16.74 4.61 -10.53
C ASP A 103 -17.18 3.79 -9.30
N GLY A 104 -17.97 4.41 -8.42
CA GLY A 104 -18.34 3.84 -7.11
C GLY A 104 -17.18 3.75 -6.08
N MET A 105 -15.94 3.87 -6.54
CA MET A 105 -14.73 4.05 -5.74
C MET A 105 -13.84 5.11 -6.37
N ASP A 106 -13.11 5.85 -5.53
CA ASP A 106 -12.13 6.85 -5.97
C ASP A 106 -10.77 6.19 -6.21
N PHE A 107 -10.23 6.27 -7.42
CA PHE A 107 -8.86 5.85 -7.74
C PHE A 107 -7.99 7.08 -7.96
N VAL A 108 -6.84 7.14 -7.28
CA VAL A 108 -5.83 8.19 -7.44
C VAL A 108 -4.50 7.54 -7.78
N PHE A 109 -3.98 7.82 -8.97
CA PHE A 109 -2.71 7.31 -9.44
C PHE A 109 -1.63 8.38 -9.35
N MET A 110 -0.46 7.99 -8.87
CA MET A 110 0.73 8.83 -8.80
C MET A 110 1.59 8.59 -10.04
N ASP A 111 1.69 9.62 -10.86
CA ASP A 111 2.48 9.60 -12.06
C ASP A 111 3.85 10.26 -11.80
N SER A 112 4.90 9.49 -12.08
CA SER A 112 6.29 9.92 -11.95
C SER A 112 7.15 9.05 -12.85
N PRO A 113 8.21 9.59 -13.48
CA PRO A 113 9.12 8.79 -14.31
C PRO A 113 9.70 7.56 -13.60
N MET A 114 9.76 7.58 -12.27
CA MET A 114 10.24 6.46 -11.45
C MET A 114 9.33 5.22 -11.50
N PHE A 115 8.08 5.36 -11.95
CA PHE A 115 7.09 4.28 -12.03
C PHE A 115 6.83 3.77 -13.44
N HIS A 116 7.37 4.42 -14.48
CA HIS A 116 7.08 4.07 -15.87
C HIS A 116 7.85 2.83 -16.34
N ASN A 117 7.27 2.08 -17.29
CA ASN A 117 7.88 0.96 -18.00
C ASN A 117 8.36 -0.21 -17.10
N ILE A 118 7.78 -0.34 -15.90
CA ILE A 118 8.08 -1.41 -14.95
C ILE A 118 6.84 -2.21 -14.57
N GLU A 119 5.73 -2.09 -15.29
CA GLU A 119 4.46 -2.78 -15.04
C GLU A 119 4.62 -4.30 -14.99
N LYS A 120 5.56 -4.85 -15.78
CA LYS A 120 5.91 -6.29 -15.76
C LYS A 120 6.97 -6.68 -14.73
N ASN A 121 7.59 -5.70 -14.06
CA ASN A 121 8.70 -5.91 -13.14
C ASN A 121 8.72 -4.85 -12.02
N ILE A 122 7.60 -4.70 -11.32
CA ILE A 122 7.38 -3.66 -10.31
C ILE A 122 8.42 -3.74 -9.18
N CYS A 123 8.80 -4.98 -8.82
CA CYS A 123 9.83 -5.30 -7.83
C CYS A 123 11.25 -5.40 -8.42
N GLY A 124 11.44 -5.05 -9.70
CA GLY A 124 12.73 -5.12 -10.39
C GLY A 124 13.67 -3.96 -10.10
N GLY A 125 14.92 -4.13 -10.52
CA GLY A 125 15.98 -3.13 -10.33
C GLY A 125 16.78 -3.34 -9.04
N GLY A 126 17.65 -2.38 -8.73
CA GLY A 126 18.47 -2.43 -7.53
C GLY A 126 17.65 -2.19 -6.26
N ARG A 127 18.14 -2.70 -5.13
CA ARG A 127 17.56 -2.44 -3.79
C ARG A 127 17.30 -0.95 -3.53
N GLY A 128 18.25 -0.09 -3.89
CA GLY A 128 18.11 1.36 -3.76
C GLY A 128 16.93 1.92 -4.58
N ASP A 129 16.73 1.43 -5.80
CA ASP A 129 15.63 1.88 -6.67
C ASP A 129 14.27 1.51 -6.08
N ILE A 130 14.16 0.29 -5.52
CA ILE A 130 12.92 -0.16 -4.90
C ILE A 130 12.60 0.65 -3.65
N LEU A 131 13.61 0.92 -2.81
CA LEU A 131 13.44 1.76 -1.62
C LEU A 131 13.03 3.19 -1.97
N LYS A 132 13.65 3.79 -3.00
CA LYS A 132 13.29 5.13 -3.50
C LYS A 132 11.85 5.17 -3.99
N ARG A 133 11.43 4.18 -4.79
CA ARG A 133 10.04 4.05 -5.27
C ARG A 133 9.05 3.94 -4.11
N MET A 134 9.36 3.10 -3.13
CA MET A 134 8.50 2.92 -1.96
C MET A 134 8.36 4.21 -1.15
N VAL A 135 9.45 4.91 -0.91
CA VAL A 135 9.43 6.14 -0.10
C VAL A 135 8.69 7.26 -0.81
N LEU A 136 8.88 7.39 -2.12
CA LEU A 136 8.12 8.31 -2.95
C LEU A 136 6.62 8.02 -2.84
N PHE A 137 6.24 6.74 -3.04
CA PHE A 137 4.86 6.29 -2.90
C PHE A 137 4.28 6.60 -1.52
N CYS A 138 4.98 6.24 -0.43
CA CYS A 138 4.48 6.49 0.93
C CYS A 138 4.30 7.97 1.22
N LYS A 139 5.25 8.83 0.83
CA LYS A 139 5.15 10.28 1.04
C LYS A 139 3.94 10.87 0.32
N ALA A 140 3.79 10.56 -0.97
CA ALA A 140 2.70 11.09 -1.78
C ALA A 140 1.33 10.50 -1.36
N ALA A 141 1.26 9.20 -1.07
CA ALA A 141 0.03 8.56 -0.61
C ALA A 141 -0.45 9.12 0.74
N LEU A 142 0.47 9.41 1.66
CA LEU A 142 0.12 10.04 2.93
C LEU A 142 -0.52 11.41 2.74
N GLU A 143 -0.02 12.24 1.82
CA GLU A 143 -0.63 13.54 1.53
C GLU A 143 -2.03 13.40 0.91
N VAL A 144 -2.20 12.47 -0.03
CA VAL A 144 -3.52 12.18 -0.66
C VAL A 144 -4.56 11.72 0.37
N LEU A 145 -4.12 10.91 1.34
CA LEU A 145 -4.97 10.31 2.38
C LEU A 145 -5.01 11.12 3.67
N PHE A 146 -4.34 12.27 3.74
CA PHE A 146 -4.20 13.02 4.98
C PHE A 146 -5.55 13.62 5.40
N CYS A 147 -6.05 13.15 6.54
CA CYS A 147 -7.03 13.86 7.34
C CYS A 147 -6.52 13.94 8.78
N LYS A 148 -7.01 14.94 9.54
CA LYS A 148 -6.57 15.22 10.92
C LYS A 148 -6.66 14.00 11.86
N TYR A 149 -7.40 12.97 11.47
CA TYR A 149 -7.65 11.75 12.24
C TYR A 149 -7.44 10.46 11.42
N THR A 150 -6.60 10.47 10.37
CA THR A 150 -6.32 9.26 9.58
C THR A 150 -5.71 8.19 10.48
N ARG A 151 -6.34 7.01 10.47
CA ARG A 151 -5.84 5.81 11.16
C ARG A 151 -5.13 4.89 10.16
N CYS A 152 -4.04 4.29 10.58
CA CYS A 152 -3.27 3.34 9.77
C CYS A 152 -3.49 1.91 10.27
N VAL A 153 -3.93 1.04 9.36
CA VAL A 153 -4.19 -0.38 9.63
C VAL A 153 -3.48 -1.24 8.57
N PRO A 154 -2.18 -1.57 8.74
CA PRO A 154 -1.51 -2.53 7.87
C PRO A 154 -2.13 -3.92 7.97
N VAL A 155 -2.19 -4.61 6.82
CA VAL A 155 -2.60 -6.00 6.75
C VAL A 155 -1.39 -6.86 6.39
N ILE A 156 -1.01 -7.78 7.28
CA ILE A 156 0.11 -8.69 7.06
C ILE A 156 -0.41 -9.95 6.37
N HIS A 157 0.05 -10.15 5.13
CA HIS A 157 -0.22 -11.37 4.36
C HIS A 157 1.01 -12.27 4.30
N ASN A 158 2.21 -11.70 4.38
CA ASN A 158 3.45 -12.46 4.48
C ASN A 158 4.54 -11.69 5.25
N ILE A 159 4.77 -12.10 6.49
CA ILE A 159 5.77 -11.54 7.40
C ILE A 159 7.22 -11.75 6.94
N ALA A 160 7.50 -12.63 5.97
CA ALA A 160 8.86 -12.79 5.45
C ALA A 160 9.31 -11.55 4.66
N HIS A 161 8.38 -10.80 4.06
CA HIS A 161 8.66 -9.59 3.29
C HIS A 161 8.69 -8.35 4.19
N GLN A 162 9.75 -8.22 4.99
CA GLN A 162 9.85 -7.19 6.05
C GLN A 162 10.43 -5.85 5.58
N GLY A 163 10.98 -5.81 4.36
CA GLY A 163 11.85 -4.72 3.93
C GLY A 163 13.13 -4.65 4.78
N CYS A 164 13.76 -5.80 5.05
CA CYS A 164 15.00 -5.89 5.83
C CYS A 164 16.20 -5.45 4.97
N GLY A 165 17.10 -4.66 5.55
CA GLY A 165 18.30 -4.17 4.87
C GLY A 165 19.41 -3.71 5.81
N PRO A 166 20.62 -3.45 5.26
CA PRO A 166 21.69 -2.83 6.01
C PRO A 166 21.28 -1.43 6.47
N VAL A 167 21.82 -0.98 7.61
CA VAL A 167 21.54 0.36 8.17
C VAL A 167 21.94 1.48 7.19
N CYS A 168 22.90 1.26 6.29
CA CYS A 168 23.24 2.28 5.28
C CYS A 168 22.07 2.59 4.31
N ASP A 169 21.09 1.70 4.16
CA ASP A 169 19.89 1.93 3.34
C ASP A 169 19.00 3.06 3.88
N PHE A 170 19.20 3.48 5.14
CA PHE A 170 18.48 4.63 5.74
C PHE A 170 18.59 5.91 4.90
N ARG A 171 19.68 6.06 4.14
CA ARG A 171 19.88 7.21 3.24
C ARG A 171 18.77 7.35 2.19
N TYR A 172 18.15 6.24 1.79
CA TYR A 172 17.13 6.25 0.74
C TYR A 172 15.74 6.59 1.24
N VAL A 173 15.51 6.44 2.56
CA VAL A 173 14.16 6.52 3.12
C VAL A 173 13.82 7.86 3.74
N ASP A 174 14.79 8.78 3.91
CA ASP A 174 14.60 10.13 4.47
C ASP A 174 13.78 10.15 5.78
N LEU A 175 13.84 9.07 6.57
CA LEU A 175 13.07 8.89 7.81
C LEU A 175 14.00 8.93 9.03
N PRO A 176 13.50 9.36 10.21
CA PRO A 176 14.31 9.39 11.43
C PRO A 176 14.79 7.98 11.81
N GLN A 177 16.10 7.81 11.95
CA GLN A 177 16.74 6.50 12.11
C GLN A 177 16.23 5.70 13.33
N ASN A 178 15.82 6.40 14.39
CA ASN A 178 15.45 5.80 15.67
C ASN A 178 14.23 4.86 15.60
N TYR A 179 13.36 4.99 14.59
CA TYR A 179 12.14 4.17 14.49
C TYR A 179 12.34 2.83 13.78
N PHE A 180 13.39 2.68 13.00
CA PHE A 180 13.55 1.52 12.10
C PHE A 180 14.80 0.68 12.40
N LYS A 181 15.63 1.13 13.34
CA LYS A 181 16.83 0.44 13.78
C LYS A 181 16.44 -0.68 14.73
N LEU A 182 16.72 -1.92 14.35
CA LEU A 182 16.54 -3.08 15.20
C LEU A 182 17.85 -3.83 15.35
N HIS A 183 18.11 -4.25 16.59
CA HIS A 183 19.23 -5.11 16.91
C HIS A 183 18.80 -6.57 16.73
N ASP A 184 19.45 -7.29 15.81
CA ASP A 184 19.30 -8.74 15.70
C ASP A 184 20.41 -9.42 16.53
N PRO A 185 20.08 -10.27 17.53
CA PRO A 185 21.05 -10.98 18.34
C PRO A 185 22.10 -11.80 17.56
N GLY A 186 21.83 -12.17 16.31
CA GLY A 186 22.76 -12.96 15.47
C GLY A 186 23.34 -12.24 14.25
N GLY A 187 22.94 -10.99 13.97
CA GLY A 187 23.25 -10.32 12.69
C GLY A 187 23.72 -8.87 12.81
N GLY A 188 23.67 -8.28 14.01
CA GLY A 188 23.99 -6.87 14.21
C GLY A 188 22.80 -5.96 13.91
N GLU A 189 23.09 -4.70 13.57
CA GLU A 189 22.06 -3.70 13.36
C GLU A 189 21.49 -3.78 11.94
N HIS A 190 20.17 -3.86 11.84
CA HIS A 190 19.44 -3.86 10.57
C HIS A 190 18.31 -2.85 10.58
N PHE A 191 17.98 -2.37 9.38
CA PHE A 191 16.77 -1.63 9.10
C PHE A 191 15.64 -2.59 8.74
N LYS A 192 14.46 -2.45 9.36
CA LYS A 192 13.24 -3.20 8.97
C LYS A 192 12.05 -2.26 8.83
N VAL A 193 11.59 -2.01 7.61
CA VAL A 193 10.45 -1.10 7.36
C VAL A 193 9.20 -1.59 8.08
N LEU A 194 8.90 -2.88 7.97
CA LEU A 194 7.68 -3.47 8.53
C LEU A 194 7.63 -3.28 10.05
N ALA A 195 8.76 -3.39 10.75
CA ALA A 195 8.80 -3.20 12.18
C ALA A 195 8.38 -1.79 12.62
N ALA A 196 8.86 -0.77 11.91
CA ALA A 196 8.44 0.60 12.18
C ALA A 196 6.96 0.81 11.87
N GLY A 197 6.47 0.23 10.77
CA GLY A 197 5.04 0.22 10.42
C GLY A 197 4.19 -0.42 11.52
N LEU A 198 4.61 -1.56 12.06
CA LEU A 198 3.93 -2.22 13.18
C LEU A 198 3.89 -1.35 14.43
N LYS A 199 4.99 -0.68 14.78
CA LYS A 199 5.04 0.20 15.96
C LYS A 199 4.15 1.43 15.79
N ALA A 200 4.14 2.06 14.61
CA ALA A 200 3.38 3.27 14.33
C ALA A 200 1.88 3.04 14.07
N ALA A 201 1.47 1.82 13.68
CA ALA A 201 0.09 1.52 13.31
C ALA A 201 -0.90 1.63 14.48
N ASP A 202 -2.14 2.00 14.18
CA ASP A 202 -3.25 2.03 15.15
C ASP A 202 -3.82 0.63 15.40
N ARG A 203 -3.90 -0.18 14.34
CA ARG A 203 -4.31 -1.59 14.35
C ARG A 203 -3.45 -2.38 13.37
N VAL A 204 -3.32 -3.68 13.59
CA VAL A 204 -2.62 -4.58 12.67
C VAL A 204 -3.55 -5.75 12.39
N VAL A 205 -3.78 -6.03 11.12
CA VAL A 205 -4.63 -7.16 10.70
C VAL A 205 -3.78 -8.22 10.01
N THR A 206 -4.18 -9.48 10.11
CA THR A 206 -3.58 -10.58 9.33
C THR A 206 -4.68 -11.40 8.65
N VAL A 207 -4.29 -12.24 7.69
CA VAL A 207 -5.22 -13.00 6.83
C VAL A 207 -5.91 -14.20 7.49
N SER A 208 -5.57 -14.53 8.74
CA SER A 208 -6.29 -15.55 9.52
C SER A 208 -5.94 -15.49 11.00
N HIS A 209 -6.82 -16.06 11.84
CA HIS A 209 -6.57 -16.22 13.27
C HIS A 209 -5.34 -17.08 13.56
N GLY A 210 -5.19 -18.20 12.84
CA GLY A 210 -4.03 -19.09 12.98
C GLY A 210 -2.74 -18.40 12.56
N TYR A 211 -2.77 -17.59 11.51
CA TYR A 211 -1.61 -16.81 11.08
C TYR A 211 -1.23 -15.75 12.11
N ALA A 212 -2.20 -14.98 12.62
CA ALA A 212 -1.95 -14.01 13.70
C ALA A 212 -1.28 -14.65 14.92
N TRP A 213 -1.71 -15.87 15.30
CA TRP A 213 -1.06 -16.63 16.37
C TRP A 213 0.35 -17.07 15.99
N GLY A 214 0.54 -17.63 14.80
CA GLY A 214 1.83 -18.09 14.31
C GLY A 214 2.89 -16.99 14.29
N LEU A 215 2.51 -15.75 13.95
CA LEU A 215 3.41 -14.60 13.96
C LEU A 215 4.00 -14.26 15.34
N LYS A 216 3.36 -14.68 16.43
CA LYS A 216 3.85 -14.47 17.80
C LYS A 216 4.94 -15.44 18.20
N THR A 217 5.10 -16.54 17.47
CA THR A 217 6.10 -17.58 17.73
C THR A 217 7.44 -17.18 17.15
N LYS A 218 8.54 -17.70 17.70
CA LYS A 218 9.90 -17.40 17.23
C LYS A 218 10.09 -17.85 15.78
N GLU A 219 9.53 -19.00 15.44
CA GLU A 219 9.60 -19.66 14.14
C GLU A 219 8.73 -18.94 13.11
N GLY A 220 7.49 -18.62 13.47
CA GLY A 220 6.52 -18.01 12.57
C GLY A 220 6.64 -16.49 12.44
N GLY A 221 7.26 -15.81 13.40
CA GLY A 221 7.41 -14.35 13.39
C GLY A 221 8.61 -13.83 12.59
N TRP A 222 9.46 -14.70 12.04
CA TRP A 222 10.62 -14.33 11.20
C TRP A 222 11.51 -13.23 11.83
N GLY A 223 11.80 -13.36 13.13
CA GLY A 223 12.60 -12.36 13.86
C GLY A 223 11.87 -11.06 14.22
N LEU A 224 10.56 -10.95 13.98
CA LEU A 224 9.70 -9.85 14.45
C LEU A 224 8.77 -10.26 15.60
N HIS A 225 8.80 -11.53 16.02
CA HIS A 225 7.93 -12.09 17.06
C HIS A 225 7.87 -11.25 18.34
N GLN A 226 9.00 -10.69 18.81
CA GLN A 226 9.00 -9.81 19.99
C GLN A 226 8.15 -8.55 19.78
N ILE A 227 8.35 -7.85 18.67
CA ILE A 227 7.59 -6.64 18.30
C ILE A 227 6.10 -6.98 18.10
N ILE A 228 5.81 -8.15 17.53
CA ILE A 228 4.43 -8.61 17.33
C ILE A 228 3.75 -8.87 18.68
N ASN A 229 4.46 -9.46 19.64
CA ASN A 229 3.94 -9.63 21.00
C ASN A 229 3.76 -8.28 21.72
N GLU A 230 4.68 -7.33 21.56
CA GLU A 230 4.52 -5.96 22.06
C GLU A 230 3.29 -5.26 21.46
N CYS A 231 2.99 -5.55 20.19
CA CYS A 231 1.85 -5.00 19.46
C CYS A 231 0.58 -5.88 19.56
N ASP A 232 0.55 -6.90 20.42
CA ASP A 232 -0.55 -7.87 20.41
C ASP A 232 -1.91 -7.23 20.73
N TRP A 233 -1.91 -6.22 21.60
CA TRP A 233 -3.12 -5.46 21.96
C TRP A 233 -3.82 -4.81 20.75
N LYS A 234 -3.10 -4.60 19.65
CA LYS A 234 -3.63 -4.04 18.39
C LYS A 234 -3.64 -5.03 17.22
N LEU A 235 -3.24 -6.29 17.43
CA LEU A 235 -3.20 -7.34 16.40
C LEU A 235 -4.52 -8.11 16.32
N LYS A 236 -5.02 -8.35 15.10
CA LYS A 236 -6.20 -9.20 14.86
C LYS A 236 -6.06 -10.04 13.60
N GLY A 237 -6.37 -11.33 13.67
CA GLY A 237 -6.56 -12.15 12.48
C GLY A 237 -7.97 -11.99 11.93
N ILE A 238 -8.11 -11.67 10.65
CA ILE A 238 -9.38 -11.64 9.90
C ILE A 238 -9.23 -12.60 8.73
N VAL A 239 -10.11 -13.59 8.66
CA VAL A 239 -10.06 -14.61 7.60
C VAL A 239 -10.39 -13.98 6.27
N ASN A 240 -9.56 -14.23 5.25
CA ASN A 240 -9.85 -13.77 3.89
C ASN A 240 -11.18 -14.32 3.38
N GLY A 241 -11.92 -13.48 2.65
CA GLY A 241 -13.13 -13.87 1.93
C GLY A 241 -12.91 -13.83 0.42
N ILE A 242 -13.83 -14.45 -0.32
CA ILE A 242 -13.90 -14.38 -1.78
C ILE A 242 -15.27 -13.79 -2.18
N ASP A 243 -15.32 -13.07 -3.30
CA ASP A 243 -16.60 -12.72 -3.92
C ASP A 243 -17.10 -13.92 -4.73
N ALA A 244 -18.07 -14.65 -4.16
CA ALA A 244 -18.61 -15.86 -4.78
C ALA A 244 -19.31 -15.61 -6.13
N LYS A 245 -19.73 -14.37 -6.44
CA LYS A 245 -20.33 -14.04 -7.74
C LYS A 245 -19.27 -13.88 -8.82
N GLU A 246 -18.11 -13.34 -8.46
CA GLU A 246 -16.96 -13.13 -9.35
C GLU A 246 -16.16 -14.43 -9.54
N TRP A 247 -16.02 -15.23 -8.48
CA TRP A 247 -15.29 -16.50 -8.48
C TRP A 247 -16.03 -17.64 -9.22
N ASN A 248 -17.32 -17.48 -9.53
CA ASN A 248 -18.10 -18.51 -10.23
C ASN A 248 -17.94 -18.43 -11.76
N GLN A 249 -16.70 -18.38 -12.25
CA GLN A 249 -16.39 -18.70 -13.64
C GLN A 249 -16.09 -20.20 -13.73
N PRO A 250 -16.69 -20.94 -14.68
CA PRO A 250 -16.30 -22.33 -14.87
C PRO A 250 -14.84 -22.34 -15.37
N TYR A 251 -14.08 -23.34 -14.94
CA TYR A 251 -12.70 -23.71 -15.33
C TYR A 251 -11.52 -23.18 -14.48
N ALA A 252 -10.65 -24.15 -14.16
CA ALA A 252 -9.26 -24.08 -13.74
C ALA A 252 -8.93 -23.99 -12.23
N LEU A 253 -8.94 -25.18 -11.62
CA LEU A 253 -7.94 -25.59 -10.62
C LEU A 253 -6.52 -25.14 -11.05
N SER A 254 -5.89 -24.26 -10.27
CA SER A 254 -4.44 -24.32 -10.09
C SER A 254 -4.12 -24.08 -8.62
N TYR A 255 -3.56 -25.12 -7.98
CA TYR A 255 -3.01 -25.02 -6.64
C TYR A 255 -1.72 -24.19 -6.75
N GLY A 256 -1.76 -22.97 -6.23
CA GLY A 256 -0.59 -22.10 -6.12
C GLY A 256 -0.63 -21.35 -4.79
N THR A 257 0.38 -21.56 -3.96
CA THR A 257 0.60 -20.83 -2.70
C THR A 257 0.66 -19.32 -2.98
N ALA A 258 -0.35 -18.58 -2.52
CA ALA A 258 -0.49 -17.15 -2.78
C ALA A 258 0.14 -16.29 -1.66
N PRO A 259 1.10 -15.40 -1.98
CA PRO A 259 1.49 -14.31 -1.09
C PRO A 259 0.65 -13.04 -1.31
N VAL A 260 0.99 -12.00 -0.55
CA VAL A 260 0.85 -10.54 -0.82
C VAL A 260 -0.33 -9.79 -0.15
N VAL A 261 -0.04 -8.52 0.20
CA VAL A 261 -0.30 -7.60 1.34
C VAL A 261 -1.23 -6.39 1.03
N HIS A 262 -1.98 -5.85 2.02
CA HIS A 262 -2.54 -4.48 1.98
C HIS A 262 -1.75 -3.50 2.88
N THR A 263 -1.45 -2.32 2.31
CA THR A 263 -0.34 -1.40 2.59
C THR A 263 0.98 -1.91 2.01
N TRP A 264 1.24 -1.52 0.76
CA TRP A 264 2.44 -1.88 -0.03
C TRP A 264 3.71 -1.81 0.82
N LEU A 265 4.27 -2.98 1.15
CA LEU A 265 5.64 -3.25 1.60
C LEU A 265 5.91 -4.74 1.34
N SER A 266 6.04 -5.11 0.07
CA SER A 266 6.48 -6.45 -0.33
C SER A 266 7.65 -6.33 -1.29
N CYS A 267 8.88 -6.28 -0.75
CA CYS A 267 10.08 -6.59 -1.51
C CYS A 267 10.26 -8.11 -1.51
N SER A 268 10.16 -8.72 -2.69
CA SER A 268 10.64 -10.07 -2.97
C SER A 268 12.12 -10.21 -2.61
N HIS A 269 12.56 -11.42 -2.29
CA HIS A 269 13.98 -11.79 -2.13
C HIS A 269 14.83 -11.15 -3.24
N ILE A 270 15.81 -10.32 -2.85
CA ILE A 270 17.00 -10.08 -3.67
C ILE A 270 18.02 -11.09 -3.13
N PRO A 271 18.47 -12.07 -3.94
CA PRO A 271 19.51 -13.00 -3.51
C PRO A 271 20.80 -12.29 -3.08
#